data_AF-A0AA47MKQ9-F1
#
_entry.id   AF-A0AA47MKQ9-F1
#
_cell.length_a   1.000
_cell.length_b   1.000
_cell.length_c   1.000
_cell.angle_alpha   90.00
_cell.angle_beta   90.00
_cell.angle_gamma   90.00
#
_symmetry.space_group_name_H-M   'P 1'
#
loop_
_entity.id
_entity.type
_entity.pdbx_description
1 polymer ?
#
loop_
_entity_poly.entity_id
_entity_poly.type
_entity_poly.pdbx_seq_one_letter_code
_entity_poly.pdbx_strand_id
1 'polypeptide(L)'
;MSSEVKPVSAGPSPDPTSRLISEEALKMLAPSQRKLSSPAAQRVAAVMEDCIRRVEIVAMLPAVLRDLDRLSPGLDDEELGAALRRHGLLAERLDRLEDPPSPGPGGVQPGDESEEEAAAAAGRRTRAELEKDLQGSLRDVLRRLRDHPTALGVLRAEAEARGWGPSGEAMRGLNGGLRGLHGVLVKRLLTDPAKERQQARFIQDLSRRHAGNLDLLAALEEKVAAATEEREAKISKQDAVIAKLQSSLQQREKSSRDFVLRTQQDAEKQSQSDTKTWEGRQTRMQQEVDQLTLQLNTLVLQNREIETALRKKRYKVETEIENWLQKYDADMGEKQAELEEVGAAFEEEKQELRELEESYSVLAVEYDQIMEERRLEEEMRREELRELGLKTGGALVIQAWWRGHCVRKALKAKSKSKSKKPKKGKGKKGK
;
A
#
# COMPACT_ATOMS: atom_id res chain seq x y z
N MET A 1 13.98 5.43 22.22
CA MET A 1 13.66 6.39 23.29
C MET A 1 13.76 5.65 24.60
N SER A 2 14.58 6.20 25.49
CA SER A 2 14.74 5.97 26.92
C SER A 2 14.37 4.58 27.49
N SER A 3 15.42 3.82 27.74
CA SER A 3 15.51 2.78 28.76
C SER A 3 15.14 3.35 30.14
N GLU A 4 13.93 3.06 30.62
CA GLU A 4 13.51 3.34 31.99
C GLU A 4 13.83 2.12 32.87
N VAL A 5 15.07 2.06 33.35
CA VAL A 5 15.46 1.12 34.40
C VAL A 5 14.89 1.66 35.71
N LYS A 6 13.78 1.09 36.17
CA LYS A 6 13.25 1.36 37.51
C LYS A 6 14.25 0.84 38.56
N PRO A 7 14.62 1.65 39.56
CA PRO A 7 15.52 1.19 40.62
C PRO A 7 14.82 0.16 41.49
N VAL A 8 15.55 -0.92 41.77
CA VAL A 8 15.22 -1.97 42.73
C VAL A 8 14.89 -1.32 44.08
N SER A 9 13.69 -1.60 44.60
CA SER A 9 13.25 -1.08 45.90
C SER A 9 14.19 -1.59 46.98
N ALA A 10 14.72 -0.69 47.80
CA ALA A 10 15.40 -1.02 49.03
C ALA A 10 14.53 -2.00 49.84
N GLY A 11 15.11 -3.14 50.21
CA GLY A 11 14.43 -4.12 51.06
C GLY A 11 13.99 -3.47 52.37
N PRO A 12 12.87 -3.92 52.96
CA PRO A 12 12.32 -3.28 54.14
C PRO A 12 13.33 -3.33 55.30
N SER A 13 13.59 -2.16 55.87
CA SER A 13 14.30 -1.99 57.14
C SER A 13 13.61 -2.85 58.22
N PRO A 14 14.35 -3.58 59.09
CA PRO A 14 13.71 -4.45 60.07
C PRO A 14 12.85 -3.61 61.03
N ASP A 15 11.56 -3.96 61.11
CA ASP A 15 10.54 -3.24 61.88
C ASP A 15 11.01 -2.95 63.31
N PRO A 16 10.76 -1.75 63.86
CA PRO A 16 11.19 -1.37 65.22
C PRO A 16 10.63 -2.32 66.30
N THR A 17 9.46 -2.91 66.06
CA THR A 17 8.84 -3.96 66.89
C THR A 17 9.67 -5.25 66.93
N SER A 18 10.32 -5.65 65.83
CA SER A 18 11.19 -6.84 65.80
C SER A 18 12.45 -6.69 66.66
N ARG A 19 12.97 -5.45 66.75
CA ARG A 19 14.13 -5.10 67.60
C ARG A 19 13.76 -5.13 69.09
N LEU A 20 12.60 -4.60 69.45
CA LEU A 20 12.10 -4.63 70.83
C LEU A 20 11.86 -6.06 71.33
N ILE A 21 11.25 -6.91 70.49
CA ILE A 21 11.03 -8.33 70.80
C ILE A 21 12.36 -9.09 70.98
N SER A 22 13.38 -8.75 70.19
CA SER A 22 14.72 -9.35 70.32
C SER A 22 15.41 -8.96 71.63
N GLU A 23 15.32 -7.70 72.05
CA GLU A 23 15.90 -7.27 73.34
C GLU A 23 15.19 -7.88 74.55
N GLU A 24 13.86 -8.02 74.49
CA GLU A 24 13.08 -8.67 75.54
C GLU A 24 13.37 -10.18 75.60
N ALA A 25 13.50 -10.85 74.45
CA ALA A 25 13.90 -12.26 74.37
C ALA A 25 15.30 -12.49 74.94
N LEU A 26 16.26 -11.59 74.66
CA LEU A 26 17.62 -11.65 75.19
C LEU A 26 17.66 -11.42 76.71
N LYS A 27 16.83 -10.52 77.23
CA LYS A 27 16.67 -10.30 78.69
C LYS A 27 16.05 -11.52 79.38
N MET A 28 15.11 -12.21 78.73
CA MET A 28 14.48 -13.42 79.25
C MET A 28 15.44 -14.61 79.35
N LEU A 29 16.43 -14.70 78.46
CA LEU A 29 17.44 -15.77 78.42
C LEU A 29 18.67 -15.53 79.33
N ALA A 30 18.77 -14.36 79.97
CA ALA A 30 19.88 -14.02 80.85
C ALA A 30 19.81 -14.75 82.22
N PRO A 31 20.95 -15.02 82.89
CA PRO A 31 20.98 -15.63 84.21
C PRO A 31 20.27 -14.74 85.24
N SER A 32 19.66 -15.39 86.23
CA SER A 32 18.77 -14.73 87.19
C SER A 32 19.46 -13.78 88.17
N GLN A 33 20.73 -14.04 88.44
CA GLN A 33 21.57 -13.34 89.41
C GLN A 33 22.96 -13.12 88.80
N ARG A 34 23.61 -12.02 89.17
CA ARG A 34 24.99 -11.73 88.75
C ARG A 34 26.05 -12.33 89.70
N LYS A 35 25.64 -12.81 90.88
CA LYS A 35 26.52 -13.39 91.91
C LYS A 35 25.86 -14.60 92.56
N LEU A 36 26.66 -15.60 92.95
CA LEU A 36 26.19 -16.78 93.69
C LEU A 36 25.84 -16.36 95.12
N SER A 37 24.55 -16.32 95.47
CA SER A 37 24.07 -15.93 96.79
C SER A 37 24.05 -17.07 97.82
N SER A 38 23.95 -18.32 97.35
CA SER A 38 23.95 -19.50 98.21
C SER A 38 25.37 -19.93 98.61
N PRO A 39 25.66 -20.11 99.92
CA PRO A 39 26.97 -20.57 100.38
C PRO A 39 27.29 -21.99 99.89
N ALA A 40 26.28 -22.83 99.65
CA ALA A 40 26.48 -24.15 99.05
C ALA A 40 26.93 -24.03 97.58
N ALA A 41 26.32 -23.13 96.81
CA ALA A 41 26.69 -22.91 95.40
C ALA A 41 28.08 -22.26 95.26
N GLN A 42 28.42 -21.33 96.17
CA GLN A 42 29.77 -20.77 96.27
C GLN A 42 30.81 -21.85 96.59
N ARG A 43 30.51 -22.76 97.53
CA ARG A 43 31.39 -23.90 97.84
C ARG A 43 31.58 -24.84 96.65
N VAL A 44 30.51 -25.20 95.94
CA VAL A 44 30.60 -26.08 94.76
C VAL A 44 31.43 -25.44 93.65
N ALA A 45 31.23 -24.16 93.37
CA ALA A 45 32.06 -23.42 92.42
C ALA A 45 33.52 -23.35 92.88
N ALA A 46 33.77 -23.00 94.15
CA ALA A 46 35.12 -22.91 94.71
C ALA A 46 35.86 -24.26 94.74
N VAL A 47 35.16 -25.36 95.01
CA VAL A 47 35.74 -26.73 94.94
C VAL A 47 36.14 -27.05 93.51
N MET A 48 35.31 -26.76 92.52
CA MET A 48 35.71 -26.97 91.12
C MET A 48 36.86 -26.06 90.69
N GLU A 49 36.89 -24.80 91.10
CA GLU A 49 38.05 -23.94 90.86
C GLU A 49 39.32 -24.48 91.53
N ASP A 50 39.21 -25.03 92.75
CA ASP A 50 40.34 -25.64 93.45
C ASP A 50 40.81 -26.92 92.75
N CYS A 51 39.89 -27.75 92.28
CA CYS A 51 40.20 -28.91 91.45
C CYS A 51 40.88 -28.51 90.14
N ILE A 52 40.38 -27.50 89.44
CA ILE A 52 40.98 -26.96 88.21
C ILE A 52 42.42 -26.48 88.49
N ARG A 53 42.63 -25.75 89.59
CA ARG A 53 43.96 -25.29 90.02
C ARG A 53 44.92 -26.46 90.32
N ARG A 54 44.47 -27.48 91.04
CA ARG A 54 45.30 -28.66 91.36
C ARG A 54 45.66 -29.47 90.12
N VAL A 55 44.70 -29.69 89.22
CA VAL A 55 44.93 -30.38 87.95
C VAL A 55 45.91 -29.59 87.08
N GLU A 56 45.80 -28.27 87.06
CA GLU A 56 46.76 -27.39 86.37
C GLU A 56 48.18 -27.56 86.91
N ILE A 57 48.35 -27.59 88.24
CA ILE A 57 49.66 -27.80 88.86
C ILE A 57 50.23 -29.17 88.47
N VAL A 58 49.44 -30.24 88.62
CA VAL A 58 49.87 -31.61 88.27
C VAL A 58 50.26 -31.73 86.80
N ALA A 59 49.54 -31.04 85.92
CA ALA A 59 49.81 -31.05 84.49
C ALA A 59 51.16 -30.41 84.11
N MET A 60 51.64 -29.45 84.92
CA MET A 60 52.93 -28.78 84.73
C MET A 60 54.11 -29.55 85.33
N LEU A 61 53.88 -30.38 86.36
CA LEU A 61 54.95 -31.07 87.10
C LEU A 61 55.92 -31.85 86.19
N PRO A 62 55.49 -32.64 85.19
CA PRO A 62 56.41 -33.39 84.34
C PRO A 62 57.31 -32.50 83.46
N ALA A 63 56.88 -31.27 83.13
CA ALA A 63 57.72 -30.31 82.40
C ALA A 63 58.72 -29.63 83.34
N VAL A 64 58.26 -29.27 84.54
CA VAL A 64 59.08 -28.66 85.60
C VAL A 64 60.18 -29.59 86.11
N LEU A 65 59.89 -30.88 86.29
CA LEU A 65 60.85 -31.84 86.83
C LEU A 65 62.03 -32.13 85.88
N ARG A 66 61.86 -32.00 84.56
CA ARG A 66 62.93 -32.23 83.56
C ARG A 66 64.07 -31.20 83.65
N ASP A 67 63.75 -29.97 84.05
CA ASP A 67 64.68 -28.84 84.08
C ASP A 67 64.93 -28.31 85.51
N LEU A 68 64.63 -29.13 86.51
CA LEU A 68 64.62 -28.71 87.92
C LEU A 68 65.97 -28.12 88.39
N ASP A 69 67.08 -28.55 87.80
CA ASP A 69 68.42 -28.04 88.12
C ASP A 69 68.66 -26.61 87.62
N ARG A 70 68.02 -26.22 86.50
CA ARG A 70 68.06 -24.84 85.97
C ARG A 70 67.11 -23.91 86.70
N LEU A 71 66.05 -24.47 87.28
CA LEU A 71 65.00 -23.78 88.03
C LEU A 71 65.37 -23.53 89.49
N SER A 72 66.33 -24.28 90.05
CA SER A 72 66.73 -24.18 91.45
C SER A 72 67.13 -22.77 91.95
N PRO A 73 67.77 -21.87 91.16
CA PRO A 73 68.08 -20.52 91.64
C PRO A 73 66.90 -19.54 91.63
N GLY A 74 65.78 -19.88 90.98
CA GLY A 74 64.57 -19.04 90.90
C GLY A 74 63.46 -19.43 91.88
N LEU A 75 63.67 -20.48 92.67
CA LEU A 75 62.76 -20.93 93.71
C LEU A 75 63.29 -20.38 95.05
N ASP A 76 62.65 -19.33 95.57
CA ASP A 76 63.00 -18.68 96.86
C ASP A 76 62.85 -19.60 98.11
N ASP A 77 62.57 -20.89 97.91
CA ASP A 77 62.39 -21.90 98.94
C ASP A 77 63.20 -23.16 98.61
N GLU A 78 64.32 -23.35 99.33
CA GLU A 78 65.16 -24.54 99.22
C GLU A 78 64.39 -25.83 99.56
N GLU A 79 63.36 -25.75 100.40
CA GLU A 79 62.54 -26.90 100.76
C GLU A 79 61.56 -27.28 99.65
N LEU A 80 61.04 -26.32 98.87
CA LEU A 80 60.23 -26.59 97.67
C LEU A 80 61.08 -27.23 96.57
N GLY A 81 62.31 -26.72 96.36
CA GLY A 81 63.28 -27.34 95.47
C GLY A 81 63.62 -28.78 95.90
N ALA A 82 63.83 -29.01 97.20
CA ALA A 82 64.04 -30.35 97.75
C ALA A 82 62.81 -31.26 97.59
N ALA A 83 61.59 -30.74 97.78
CA ALA A 83 60.35 -31.50 97.60
C ALA A 83 60.12 -31.90 96.14
N LEU A 84 60.39 -31.00 95.19
CA LEU A 84 60.35 -31.29 93.76
C LEU A 84 61.42 -32.31 93.36
N ARG A 85 62.65 -32.21 93.89
CA ARG A 85 63.72 -33.19 93.63
C ARG A 85 63.37 -34.56 94.16
N ARG A 86 62.83 -34.64 95.37
CA ARG A 86 62.33 -35.90 95.95
C ARG A 86 61.20 -36.47 95.10
N HIS A 87 60.26 -35.65 94.66
CA HIS A 87 59.16 -36.08 93.81
C HIS A 87 59.66 -36.57 92.44
N GLY A 88 60.61 -35.88 91.82
CA GLY A 88 61.26 -36.29 90.57
C GLY A 88 62.04 -37.60 90.71
N LEU A 89 62.80 -37.77 91.79
CA LEU A 89 63.51 -39.02 92.07
C LEU A 89 62.55 -40.20 92.29
N LEU A 90 61.42 -39.97 92.95
CA LEU A 90 60.38 -41.00 93.13
C LEU A 90 59.67 -41.33 91.82
N ALA A 91 59.40 -40.32 90.98
CA ALA A 91 58.83 -40.50 89.63
C ALA A 91 59.79 -41.29 88.73
N GLU A 92 61.08 -40.93 88.68
CA GLU A 92 62.09 -41.68 87.91
C GLU A 92 62.26 -43.12 88.40
N ARG A 93 62.17 -43.36 89.72
CA ARG A 93 62.24 -44.72 90.29
C ARG A 93 61.02 -45.55 89.90
N LEU A 94 59.85 -44.91 89.78
CA LEU A 94 58.63 -45.56 89.30
C LEU A 94 58.70 -45.83 87.79
N ASP A 95 59.14 -44.86 86.99
CA ASP A 95 59.32 -45.02 85.53
C ASP A 95 60.32 -46.14 85.21
N ARG A 96 61.43 -46.24 85.97
CA ARG A 96 62.42 -47.35 85.84
C ARG A 96 61.88 -48.73 86.23
N LEU A 97 60.81 -48.80 87.01
CA LEU A 97 60.10 -50.04 87.32
C LEU A 97 59.06 -50.38 86.24
N GLU A 98 58.55 -49.38 85.52
CA GLU A 98 57.58 -49.53 84.43
C GLU A 98 58.26 -49.89 83.08
N ASP A 99 59.51 -49.44 82.85
CA ASP A 99 60.34 -49.81 81.69
C ASP A 99 61.53 -50.72 82.10
N PRO A 100 61.40 -52.06 82.05
CA PRO A 100 62.54 -52.95 82.30
C PRO A 100 63.57 -52.83 81.15
N PRO A 101 64.88 -52.85 81.43
CA PRO A 101 65.89 -52.91 80.37
C PRO A 101 65.71 -54.18 79.52
N SER A 102 65.66 -53.99 78.20
CA SER A 102 65.55 -55.07 77.20
C SER A 102 66.50 -56.24 77.51
N PRO A 103 66.03 -57.50 77.53
CA PRO A 103 66.92 -58.63 77.72
C PRO A 103 67.80 -58.78 76.47
N GLY A 104 69.12 -58.69 76.65
CA GLY A 104 70.09 -59.04 75.63
C GLY A 104 69.95 -60.50 75.18
N PRO A 105 70.45 -60.86 73.97
CA PRO A 105 70.23 -62.18 73.41
C PRO A 105 71.17 -63.19 74.07
N GLY A 106 70.68 -63.91 75.08
CA GLY A 106 71.43 -64.97 75.76
C GLY A 106 70.55 -65.64 76.81
N GLY A 107 70.07 -66.84 76.50
CA GLY A 107 69.00 -67.51 77.23
C GLY A 107 69.33 -67.91 78.67
N VAL A 108 68.27 -68.04 79.47
CA VAL A 108 68.23 -68.88 80.67
C VAL A 108 66.86 -69.57 80.73
N GLN A 109 66.90 -70.82 81.19
CA GLN A 109 65.91 -71.89 81.11
C GLN A 109 64.63 -71.64 81.95
N PRO A 110 63.51 -72.30 81.62
CA PRO A 110 62.31 -72.29 82.47
C PRO A 110 62.53 -73.18 83.71
N GLY A 111 62.53 -72.57 84.89
CA GLY A 111 62.64 -73.25 86.18
C GLY A 111 62.16 -72.34 87.31
N ASP A 112 61.16 -72.81 88.06
CA ASP A 112 60.52 -72.25 89.25
C ASP A 112 59.61 -71.00 89.09
N GLU A 113 58.34 -71.25 88.69
CA GLU A 113 57.21 -70.31 88.76
C GLU A 113 57.04 -69.68 90.17
N SER A 114 57.48 -70.38 91.22
CA SER A 114 57.45 -69.91 92.62
C SER A 114 58.44 -68.77 92.91
N GLU A 115 59.60 -68.71 92.24
CA GLU A 115 60.57 -67.62 92.43
C GLU A 115 60.20 -66.40 91.59
N GLU A 116 59.64 -66.61 90.40
CA GLU A 116 59.16 -65.54 89.51
C GLU A 116 57.91 -64.85 90.09
N GLU A 117 56.99 -65.61 90.71
CA GLU A 117 55.80 -65.08 91.37
C GLU A 117 56.12 -64.37 92.71
N ALA A 118 57.13 -64.84 93.46
CA ALA A 118 57.64 -64.15 94.65
C ALA A 118 58.38 -62.84 94.30
N ALA A 119 59.18 -62.82 93.24
CA ALA A 119 59.82 -61.61 92.71
C ALA A 119 58.79 -60.61 92.18
N ALA A 120 57.76 -61.08 91.46
CA ALA A 120 56.65 -60.24 91.00
C ALA A 120 55.80 -59.70 92.16
N ALA A 121 55.58 -60.47 93.23
CA ALA A 121 54.90 -60.01 94.43
C ALA A 121 55.70 -58.97 95.22
N ALA A 122 57.03 -59.12 95.30
CA ALA A 122 57.93 -58.10 95.86
C ALA A 122 57.95 -56.82 95.00
N GLY A 123 57.95 -56.96 93.67
CA GLY A 123 57.79 -55.84 92.72
C GLY A 123 56.46 -55.09 92.88
N ARG A 124 55.35 -55.81 93.10
CA ARG A 124 54.03 -55.20 93.38
C ARG A 124 54.00 -54.45 94.72
N ARG A 125 54.64 -54.98 95.76
CA ARG A 125 54.73 -54.30 97.08
C ARG A 125 55.58 -53.05 97.01
N THR A 126 56.76 -53.14 96.40
CA THR A 126 57.67 -51.99 96.20
C THR A 126 57.05 -50.92 95.30
N ARG A 127 56.33 -51.30 94.24
CA ARG A 127 55.53 -50.38 93.42
C ARG A 127 54.44 -49.68 94.24
N ALA A 128 53.66 -50.43 95.02
CA ALA A 128 52.60 -49.85 95.85
C ALA A 128 53.13 -48.92 96.97
N GLU A 129 54.31 -49.22 97.52
CA GLU A 129 55.03 -48.34 98.46
C GLU A 129 55.53 -47.07 97.76
N LEU A 130 56.14 -47.20 96.58
CA LEU A 130 56.56 -46.06 95.76
C LEU A 130 55.40 -45.20 95.31
N GLU A 131 54.25 -45.77 94.93
CA GLU A 131 53.05 -45.03 94.60
C GLU A 131 52.49 -44.26 95.80
N LYS A 132 52.53 -44.86 97.02
CA LYS A 132 52.15 -44.16 98.25
C LYS A 132 53.11 -43.01 98.58
N ASP A 133 54.41 -43.23 98.41
CA ASP A 133 55.45 -42.21 98.61
C ASP A 133 55.36 -41.10 97.54
N LEU A 134 55.01 -41.45 96.30
CA LEU A 134 54.75 -40.51 95.21
C LEU A 134 53.50 -39.67 95.50
N GLN A 135 52.43 -40.29 95.99
CA GLN A 135 51.24 -39.56 96.43
C GLN A 135 51.53 -38.65 97.64
N GLY A 136 52.36 -39.09 98.59
CA GLY A 136 52.83 -38.28 99.71
C GLY A 136 53.62 -37.06 99.22
N SER A 137 54.60 -37.29 98.36
CA SER A 137 55.42 -36.22 97.77
C SER A 137 54.60 -35.26 96.89
N LEU A 138 53.63 -35.74 96.10
CA LEU A 138 52.69 -34.90 95.35
C LEU A 138 51.85 -34.02 96.27
N ARG A 139 51.35 -34.56 97.38
CA ARG A 139 50.58 -33.80 98.37
C ARG A 139 51.45 -32.74 99.04
N ASP A 140 52.71 -33.06 99.32
CA ASP A 140 53.66 -32.11 99.91
C ASP A 140 54.05 -31.00 98.92
N VAL A 141 54.28 -31.34 97.64
CA VAL A 141 54.51 -30.37 96.56
C VAL A 141 53.29 -29.47 96.36
N LEU A 142 52.07 -30.04 96.30
CA LEU A 142 50.84 -29.27 96.15
C LEU A 142 50.56 -28.37 97.37
N ARG A 143 50.89 -28.82 98.59
CA ARG A 143 50.75 -28.00 99.80
C ARG A 143 51.72 -26.82 99.77
N ARG A 144 52.99 -27.06 99.45
CA ARG A 144 54.03 -26.01 99.39
C ARG A 144 53.79 -25.02 98.26
N LEU A 145 53.39 -25.48 97.07
CA LEU A 145 53.03 -24.59 95.95
C LEU A 145 51.78 -23.74 96.23
N ARG A 146 50.89 -24.21 97.09
CA ARG A 146 49.76 -23.40 97.57
C ARG A 146 50.20 -22.32 98.55
N ASP A 147 51.17 -22.62 99.41
CA ASP A 147 51.68 -21.70 100.43
C ASP A 147 52.67 -20.66 99.82
N HIS A 148 53.25 -20.93 98.64
CA HIS A 148 54.14 -20.04 97.89
C HIS A 148 53.64 -19.73 96.45
N PRO A 149 52.69 -18.78 96.28
CA PRO A 149 52.07 -18.48 94.99
C PRO A 149 53.02 -17.82 93.96
N THR A 150 54.07 -17.13 94.42
CA THR A 150 55.10 -16.53 93.56
C THR A 150 55.93 -17.60 92.85
N ALA A 151 56.37 -18.63 93.58
CA ALA A 151 57.07 -19.79 93.03
C ALA A 151 56.21 -20.55 92.01
N LEU A 152 54.90 -20.70 92.27
CA LEU A 152 53.97 -21.28 91.30
C LEU A 152 53.86 -20.45 90.01
N GLY A 153 53.95 -19.12 90.09
CA GLY A 153 53.98 -18.23 88.93
C GLY A 153 55.22 -18.41 88.05
N VAL A 154 56.40 -18.56 88.68
CA VAL A 154 57.66 -18.84 87.98
C VAL A 154 57.59 -20.20 87.27
N LEU A 155 57.12 -21.24 87.95
CA LEU A 155 56.96 -22.58 87.38
C LEU A 155 55.97 -22.63 86.22
N ARG A 156 54.88 -21.84 86.28
CA ARG A 156 53.93 -21.67 85.18
C ARG A 156 54.57 -21.05 83.95
N ALA A 157 55.25 -19.92 84.13
CA ALA A 157 55.89 -19.20 83.03
C ALA A 157 56.91 -20.09 82.30
N GLU A 158 57.66 -20.90 83.05
CA GLU A 158 58.66 -21.78 82.47
C GLU A 158 58.07 -23.02 81.79
N ALA A 159 57.00 -23.60 82.37
CA ALA A 159 56.23 -24.66 81.72
C ALA A 159 55.56 -24.18 80.42
N GLU A 160 55.08 -22.94 80.37
CA GLU A 160 54.50 -22.34 79.16
C GLU A 160 55.54 -21.98 78.10
N ALA A 161 56.74 -21.53 78.49
CA ALA A 161 57.79 -21.11 77.55
C ALA A 161 58.41 -22.27 76.73
N ARG A 162 58.45 -23.49 77.29
CA ARG A 162 59.12 -24.65 76.65
C ARG A 162 58.17 -25.66 76.01
N GLY A 163 56.87 -25.46 76.17
CA GLY A 163 55.85 -26.38 75.66
C GLY A 163 55.64 -27.58 76.57
N TRP A 164 54.38 -27.95 76.73
CA TRP A 164 53.99 -29.09 77.55
C TRP A 164 54.19 -30.34 76.69
N GLY A 165 54.78 -31.41 77.21
CA GLY A 165 54.89 -32.65 76.43
C GLY A 165 53.51 -33.20 76.01
N PRO A 166 53.43 -34.29 75.21
CA PRO A 166 52.16 -34.82 74.70
C PRO A 166 51.10 -35.10 75.78
N SER A 167 51.54 -35.61 76.94
CA SER A 167 50.67 -35.85 78.11
C SER A 167 50.20 -34.55 78.77
N GLY A 168 51.02 -33.50 78.76
CA GLY A 168 50.68 -32.19 79.30
C GLY A 168 49.68 -31.44 78.42
N GLU A 169 49.78 -31.52 77.09
CA GLU A 169 48.80 -30.92 76.17
C GLU A 169 47.40 -31.52 76.34
N ALA A 170 47.30 -32.84 76.49
CA ALA A 170 46.03 -33.52 76.78
C ALA A 170 45.42 -33.04 78.11
N MET A 171 46.25 -32.89 79.15
CA MET A 171 45.82 -32.38 80.45
C MET A 171 45.43 -30.89 80.42
N ARG A 172 46.05 -30.09 79.53
CA ARG A 172 45.65 -28.70 79.25
C ARG A 172 44.29 -28.61 78.55
N GLY A 173 44.03 -29.48 77.57
CA GLY A 173 42.71 -29.62 76.93
C GLY A 173 41.62 -29.98 77.93
N LEU A 174 41.91 -30.93 78.83
CA LEU A 174 41.02 -31.26 79.95
C LEU A 174 40.78 -30.06 80.87
N ASN A 175 41.82 -29.29 81.23
CA ASN A 175 41.68 -28.08 82.04
C ASN A 175 40.79 -27.02 81.34
N GLY A 176 40.94 -26.84 80.03
CA GLY A 176 40.08 -25.97 79.23
C GLY A 176 38.62 -26.43 79.21
N GLY A 177 38.38 -27.73 79.07
CA GLY A 177 37.05 -28.35 79.18
C GLY A 177 36.43 -28.16 80.57
N LEU A 178 37.21 -28.36 81.63
CA LEU A 178 36.78 -28.14 83.02
C LEU A 178 36.47 -26.67 83.30
N ARG A 179 37.24 -25.72 82.73
CA ARG A 179 36.94 -24.28 82.80
C ARG A 179 35.64 -23.92 82.05
N GLY A 180 35.41 -24.53 80.89
CA GLY A 180 34.15 -24.40 80.15
C GLY A 180 32.96 -24.95 80.95
N LEU A 181 33.12 -26.14 81.53
CA LEU A 181 32.12 -26.78 82.38
C LEU A 181 31.86 -25.96 83.66
N HIS A 182 32.90 -25.43 84.30
CA HIS A 182 32.78 -24.50 85.42
C HIS A 182 31.96 -23.27 85.02
N GLY A 183 32.22 -22.69 83.84
CA GLY A 183 31.42 -21.59 83.30
C GLY A 183 29.93 -21.94 83.10
N VAL A 184 29.64 -23.15 82.60
CA VAL A 184 28.26 -23.66 82.46
C VAL A 184 27.61 -23.89 83.83
N LEU A 185 28.34 -24.50 84.77
CA LEU A 185 27.85 -24.80 86.11
C LEU A 185 27.59 -23.53 86.91
N VAL A 186 28.47 -22.52 86.83
CA VAL A 186 28.23 -21.20 87.43
C VAL A 186 27.00 -20.55 86.81
N LYS A 187 26.84 -20.58 85.48
CA LYS A 187 25.63 -20.04 84.82
C LYS A 187 24.35 -20.76 85.27
N ARG A 188 24.39 -22.10 85.45
CA ARG A 188 23.27 -22.88 85.97
C ARG A 188 22.97 -22.56 87.44
N LEU A 189 24.00 -22.43 88.28
CA LEU A 189 23.86 -22.06 89.69
C LEU A 189 23.42 -20.61 89.89
N LEU A 190 23.69 -19.73 88.93
CA LEU A 190 23.18 -18.35 88.87
C LEU A 190 21.76 -18.26 88.29
N THR A 191 21.17 -19.39 87.88
CA THR A 191 19.83 -19.45 87.31
C THR A 191 18.89 -20.16 88.29
N ASP A 192 17.88 -19.44 88.75
CA ASP A 192 16.81 -19.98 89.59
C ASP A 192 15.99 -21.04 88.82
N PRO A 193 15.69 -22.22 89.39
CA PRO A 193 14.83 -23.24 88.77
C PRO A 193 13.49 -22.70 88.25
N ALA A 194 12.92 -21.67 88.88
CA ALA A 194 11.69 -21.04 88.39
C ALA A 194 11.92 -20.29 87.06
N LYS A 195 13.03 -19.57 86.93
CA LYS A 195 13.42 -18.83 85.71
C LYS A 195 13.87 -19.77 84.60
N GLU A 196 14.52 -20.88 84.92
CA GLU A 196 14.87 -21.93 83.95
C GLU A 196 13.61 -22.53 83.30
N ARG A 197 12.57 -22.82 84.09
CA ARG A 197 11.26 -23.25 83.57
C ARG A 197 10.60 -22.16 82.72
N GLN A 198 10.74 -20.89 83.09
CA GLN A 198 10.21 -19.77 82.31
C GLN A 198 10.93 -19.61 80.97
N GLN A 199 12.26 -19.76 80.94
CA GLN A 199 13.06 -19.78 79.72
C GLN A 199 12.69 -20.95 78.81
N ALA A 200 12.52 -22.15 79.37
CA ALA A 200 12.10 -23.33 78.61
C ALA A 200 10.72 -23.14 77.97
N ARG A 201 9.74 -22.61 78.72
CA ARG A 201 8.41 -22.27 78.19
C ARG A 201 8.48 -21.21 77.10
N PHE A 202 9.28 -20.17 77.30
CA PHE A 202 9.44 -19.11 76.30
C PHE A 202 10.06 -19.63 75.00
N ILE A 203 11.10 -20.46 75.08
CA ILE A 203 11.70 -21.13 73.91
C ILE A 203 10.66 -22.01 73.23
N GLN A 204 9.90 -22.81 73.99
CA GLN A 204 8.85 -23.66 73.43
C GLN A 204 7.77 -22.85 72.69
N ASP A 205 7.32 -21.72 73.27
CA ASP A 205 6.35 -20.84 72.62
C ASP A 205 6.92 -20.18 71.36
N LEU A 206 8.19 -19.74 71.39
CA LEU A 206 8.89 -19.24 70.20
C LEU A 206 9.01 -20.30 69.11
N SER A 207 9.39 -21.53 69.46
CA SER A 207 9.46 -22.64 68.52
C SER A 207 8.10 -22.96 67.90
N ARG A 208 7.02 -22.93 68.70
CA ARG A 208 5.66 -23.13 68.20
C ARG A 208 5.23 -22.02 67.24
N ARG A 209 5.51 -20.76 67.58
CA ARG A 209 5.25 -19.60 66.69
C ARG A 209 6.08 -19.69 65.41
N HIS A 210 7.35 -20.07 65.53
CA HIS A 210 8.22 -20.24 64.38
C HIS A 210 7.71 -21.36 63.46
N ALA A 211 7.27 -22.50 64.02
CA ALA A 211 6.65 -23.57 63.25
C ALA A 211 5.39 -23.08 62.51
N GLY A 212 4.47 -22.41 63.21
CA GLY A 212 3.28 -21.84 62.56
C GLY A 212 3.59 -20.77 61.51
N ASN A 213 4.64 -19.96 61.71
CA ASN A 213 5.10 -19.00 60.72
C ASN A 213 5.71 -19.70 59.50
N LEU A 214 6.46 -20.80 59.68
CA LEU A 214 6.97 -21.61 58.57
C LEU A 214 5.82 -22.23 57.77
N ASP A 215 4.80 -22.76 58.44
CA ASP A 215 3.62 -23.32 57.78
C ASP A 215 2.86 -22.23 56.99
N LEU A 216 2.72 -21.03 57.57
CA LEU A 216 2.10 -19.90 56.89
C LEU A 216 2.94 -19.43 55.69
N LEU A 217 4.27 -19.35 55.83
CA LEU A 217 5.17 -19.01 54.75
C LEU A 217 5.05 -20.02 53.61
N ALA A 218 5.08 -21.32 53.91
CA ALA A 218 4.91 -22.38 52.91
C ALA A 218 3.55 -22.25 52.18
N ALA A 219 2.46 -22.02 52.92
CA ALA A 219 1.15 -21.82 52.34
C ALA A 219 1.04 -20.54 51.48
N LEU A 220 1.76 -19.48 51.84
CA LEU A 220 1.83 -18.25 51.03
C LEU A 220 2.70 -18.44 49.79
N GLU A 221 3.83 -19.13 49.90
CA GLU A 221 4.70 -19.50 48.78
C GLU A 221 3.95 -20.36 47.77
N GLU A 222 3.18 -21.35 48.23
CA GLU A 222 2.33 -22.19 47.37
C GLU A 222 1.26 -21.35 46.66
N LYS A 223 0.58 -20.44 47.36
CA LYS A 223 -0.41 -19.53 46.75
C LYS A 223 0.21 -18.61 45.72
N VAL A 224 1.41 -18.10 45.98
CA VAL A 224 2.14 -17.25 45.02
C VAL A 224 2.54 -18.07 43.81
N ALA A 225 3.10 -19.27 44.00
CA ALA A 225 3.46 -20.18 42.91
C ALA A 225 2.24 -20.53 42.03
N ALA A 226 1.12 -20.93 42.64
CA ALA A 226 -0.11 -21.23 41.93
C ALA A 226 -0.65 -20.01 41.15
N ALA A 227 -0.61 -18.81 41.75
CA ALA A 227 -1.03 -17.58 41.08
C ALA A 227 -0.09 -17.19 39.92
N THR A 228 1.22 -17.42 40.06
CA THR A 228 2.18 -17.19 38.98
C THR A 228 1.97 -18.17 37.83
N GLU A 229 1.78 -19.46 38.12
CA GLU A 229 1.48 -20.47 37.09
C GLU A 229 0.17 -20.18 36.36
N GLU A 230 -0.90 -19.81 37.08
CA GLU A 230 -2.17 -19.45 36.46
C GLU A 230 -2.02 -18.22 35.55
N ARG A 231 -1.24 -17.22 35.98
CA ARG A 231 -0.95 -16.03 35.18
C ARG A 231 -0.14 -16.40 33.93
N GLU A 232 0.92 -17.21 34.06
CA GLU A 232 1.74 -17.66 32.93
C GLU A 232 0.92 -18.51 31.94
N ALA A 233 0.01 -19.35 32.43
CA ALA A 233 -0.93 -20.10 31.60
C ALA A 233 -1.91 -19.18 30.84
N LYS A 234 -2.36 -18.07 31.45
CA LYS A 234 -3.20 -17.07 30.77
C LYS A 234 -2.41 -16.28 29.73
N ILE A 235 -1.18 -15.87 30.05
CA ILE A 235 -0.28 -15.17 29.13
C ILE A 235 0.00 -16.05 27.91
N SER A 236 0.42 -17.30 28.10
CA SER A 236 0.69 -18.23 26.98
C SER A 236 -0.54 -18.48 26.11
N LYS A 237 -1.75 -18.56 26.68
CA LYS A 237 -3.00 -18.64 25.91
C LYS A 237 -3.25 -17.38 25.08
N GLN A 238 -3.04 -16.19 25.66
CA GLN A 238 -3.20 -14.92 24.95
C GLN A 238 -2.14 -14.77 23.84
N ASP A 239 -0.89 -15.12 24.10
CA ASP A 239 0.19 -15.10 23.10
C ASP A 239 -0.11 -16.03 21.93
N ALA A 240 -0.66 -17.22 22.19
CA ALA A 240 -1.09 -18.13 21.14
C ALA A 240 -2.24 -17.55 20.28
N VAL A 241 -3.17 -16.83 20.88
CA VAL A 241 -4.24 -16.13 20.15
C VAL A 241 -3.67 -14.98 19.32
N ILE A 242 -2.75 -14.18 19.89
CA ILE A 242 -2.06 -13.10 19.19
C ILE A 242 -1.32 -13.64 17.97
N ALA A 243 -0.55 -14.72 18.11
CA ALA A 243 0.17 -15.34 17.00
C ALA A 243 -0.77 -15.85 15.88
N LYS A 244 -1.91 -16.46 16.24
CA LYS A 244 -2.94 -16.90 15.27
C LYS A 244 -3.56 -15.71 14.54
N LEU A 245 -3.90 -14.64 15.27
CA LEU A 245 -4.48 -13.44 14.69
C LEU A 245 -3.49 -12.74 13.76
N GLN A 246 -2.22 -12.61 14.16
CA GLN A 246 -1.15 -12.06 13.32
C GLN A 246 -0.98 -12.85 12.02
N SER A 247 -0.94 -14.18 12.10
CA SER A 247 -0.89 -15.06 10.92
C SER A 247 -2.10 -14.86 10.00
N SER A 248 -3.32 -14.85 10.57
CA SER A 248 -4.54 -14.65 9.78
C SER A 248 -4.61 -13.29 9.11
N LEU A 249 -4.11 -12.25 9.78
CA LEU A 249 -4.06 -10.88 9.28
C LEU A 249 -3.06 -10.78 8.13
N GLN A 250 -1.86 -11.32 8.29
CA GLN A 250 -0.85 -11.37 7.22
C GLN A 250 -1.36 -12.15 6.00
N GLN A 251 -2.03 -13.28 6.22
CA GLN A 251 -2.63 -14.06 5.15
C GLN A 251 -3.73 -13.28 4.41
N ARG A 252 -4.60 -12.58 5.15
CA ARG A 252 -5.68 -11.75 4.58
C ARG A 252 -5.13 -10.54 3.83
N GLU A 253 -4.10 -9.90 4.35
CA GLU A 253 -3.42 -8.80 3.66
C GLU A 253 -2.79 -9.29 2.36
N LYS A 254 -2.09 -10.44 2.40
CA LYS A 254 -1.48 -11.02 1.20
C LYS A 254 -2.55 -11.38 0.16
N SER A 255 -3.62 -12.07 0.55
CA SER A 255 -4.69 -12.43 -0.38
C SER A 255 -5.41 -11.20 -0.94
N SER A 256 -5.60 -10.16 -0.13
CA SER A 256 -6.16 -8.88 -0.59
C SER A 256 -5.23 -8.16 -1.56
N ARG A 257 -3.92 -8.10 -1.30
CA ARG A 257 -2.93 -7.50 -2.21
C ARG A 257 -2.89 -8.26 -3.53
N ASP A 258 -2.86 -9.60 -3.48
CA ASP A 258 -2.86 -10.45 -4.67
C ASP A 258 -4.16 -10.30 -5.48
N PHE A 259 -5.30 -10.19 -4.79
CA PHE A 259 -6.60 -9.94 -5.43
C PHE A 259 -6.62 -8.59 -6.15
N VAL A 260 -6.24 -7.51 -5.46
CA VAL A 260 -6.18 -6.16 -6.06
C VAL A 260 -5.24 -6.13 -7.26
N LEU A 261 -4.05 -6.73 -7.15
CA LEU A 261 -3.09 -6.78 -8.25
C LEU A 261 -3.61 -7.55 -9.46
N ARG A 262 -4.28 -8.69 -9.26
CA ARG A 262 -4.92 -9.44 -10.35
C ARG A 262 -6.05 -8.64 -11.01
N THR A 263 -6.94 -8.05 -10.21
CA THR A 263 -8.04 -7.23 -10.73
C THR A 263 -7.52 -6.03 -11.53
N GLN A 264 -6.47 -5.36 -11.07
CA GLN A 264 -5.83 -4.27 -11.80
C GLN A 264 -5.23 -4.75 -13.13
N GLN A 265 -4.46 -5.84 -13.12
CA GLN A 265 -3.88 -6.40 -14.34
C GLN A 265 -4.94 -6.85 -15.35
N ASP A 266 -6.03 -7.46 -14.90
CA ASP A 266 -7.12 -7.88 -15.78
C ASP A 266 -7.89 -6.68 -16.33
N ALA A 267 -8.13 -5.64 -15.52
CA ALA A 267 -8.72 -4.39 -15.97
C ALA A 267 -7.82 -3.66 -16.99
N GLU A 268 -6.50 -3.64 -16.79
CA GLU A 268 -5.54 -3.07 -17.73
C GLU A 268 -5.51 -3.83 -19.05
N LYS A 269 -5.48 -5.17 -19.02
CA LYS A 269 -5.54 -5.99 -20.23
C LYS A 269 -6.84 -5.77 -21.00
N GLN A 270 -7.97 -5.72 -20.29
CA GLN A 270 -9.28 -5.44 -20.89
C GLN A 270 -9.30 -4.05 -21.52
N SER A 271 -8.83 -3.03 -20.79
CA SER A 271 -8.72 -1.66 -21.30
C SER A 271 -7.83 -1.58 -22.54
N GLN A 272 -6.66 -2.22 -22.55
CA GLN A 272 -5.78 -2.25 -23.72
C GLN A 272 -6.41 -2.95 -24.92
N SER A 273 -7.13 -4.05 -24.69
CA SER A 273 -7.87 -4.76 -25.75
C SER A 273 -8.99 -3.90 -26.33
N ASP A 274 -9.75 -3.23 -25.47
CA ASP A 274 -10.84 -2.34 -25.86
C ASP A 274 -10.30 -1.14 -26.64
N THR A 275 -9.25 -0.49 -26.14
CA THR A 275 -8.60 0.64 -26.84
C THR A 275 -8.13 0.24 -28.22
N LYS A 276 -7.45 -0.90 -28.39
CA LYS A 276 -7.03 -1.40 -29.72
C LYS A 276 -8.23 -1.70 -30.63
N THR A 277 -9.31 -2.24 -30.08
CA THR A 277 -10.53 -2.52 -30.82
C THR A 277 -11.19 -1.23 -31.29
N TRP A 278 -11.25 -0.21 -30.43
CA TRP A 278 -11.78 1.12 -30.75
C TRP A 278 -10.91 1.85 -31.77
N GLU A 279 -9.59 1.87 -31.61
CA GLU A 279 -8.63 2.41 -32.58
C GLU A 279 -8.79 1.73 -33.96
N GLY A 280 -8.92 0.40 -33.98
CA GLY A 280 -9.19 -0.36 -35.19
C GLY A 280 -10.53 0.00 -35.87
N ARG A 281 -11.59 0.28 -35.09
CA ARG A 281 -12.87 0.75 -35.63
C ARG A 281 -12.78 2.20 -36.13
N GLN A 282 -12.11 3.06 -35.38
CA GLN A 282 -11.94 4.47 -35.75
C GLN A 282 -11.16 4.59 -37.05
N THR A 283 -10.06 3.85 -37.21
CA THR A 283 -9.27 3.82 -38.45
C THR A 283 -10.08 3.30 -39.65
N ARG A 284 -10.89 2.26 -39.47
CA ARG A 284 -11.82 1.77 -40.53
C ARG A 284 -12.85 2.82 -40.93
N MET A 285 -13.54 3.40 -39.94
CA MET A 285 -14.53 4.47 -40.19
C MET A 285 -13.88 5.67 -40.87
N GLN A 286 -12.67 6.06 -40.46
CA GLN A 286 -11.93 7.15 -41.10
C GLN A 286 -11.60 6.82 -42.56
N GLN A 287 -11.16 5.59 -42.86
CA GLN A 287 -10.93 5.14 -44.23
C GLN A 287 -12.21 5.16 -45.08
N GLU A 288 -13.35 4.75 -44.53
CA GLU A 288 -14.65 4.83 -45.21
C GLU A 288 -15.06 6.28 -45.49
N VAL A 289 -14.88 7.18 -44.53
CA VAL A 289 -15.13 8.62 -44.71
C VAL A 289 -14.24 9.18 -45.82
N ASP A 290 -12.94 8.87 -45.81
CA ASP A 290 -12.00 9.34 -46.82
C ASP A 290 -12.35 8.80 -48.21
N GLN A 291 -12.72 7.52 -48.32
CA GLN A 291 -13.17 6.89 -49.56
C GLN A 291 -14.46 7.53 -50.10
N LEU A 292 -15.47 7.73 -49.25
CA LEU A 292 -16.73 8.38 -49.64
C LEU A 292 -16.50 9.83 -50.06
N THR A 293 -15.59 10.54 -49.38
CA THR A 293 -15.21 11.90 -49.74
C THR A 293 -14.56 11.94 -51.13
N LEU A 294 -13.67 11.00 -51.44
CA LEU A 294 -13.06 10.87 -52.77
C LEU A 294 -14.10 10.52 -53.84
N GLN A 295 -15.02 9.60 -53.57
CA GLN A 295 -16.10 9.25 -54.49
C GLN A 295 -17.01 10.44 -54.77
N LEU A 296 -17.41 11.18 -53.72
CA LEU A 296 -18.22 12.39 -53.85
C LEU A 296 -17.52 13.45 -54.71
N ASN A 297 -16.24 13.72 -54.43
CA ASN A 297 -15.47 14.70 -55.21
C ASN A 297 -15.36 14.29 -56.68
N THR A 298 -15.15 13.00 -56.95
CA THR A 298 -15.10 12.47 -58.32
C THR A 298 -16.44 12.65 -59.05
N LEU A 299 -17.56 12.32 -58.40
CA LEU A 299 -18.89 12.51 -58.96
C LEU A 299 -19.21 13.99 -59.21
N VAL A 300 -18.81 14.88 -58.30
CA VAL A 300 -18.97 16.33 -58.46
C VAL A 300 -18.20 16.83 -59.68
N LEU A 301 -16.98 16.37 -59.90
CA LEU A 301 -16.18 16.72 -61.08
C LEU A 301 -16.82 16.20 -62.37
N GLN A 302 -17.21 14.93 -62.40
CA GLN A 302 -17.89 14.33 -63.57
C GLN A 302 -19.19 15.06 -63.92
N ASN A 303 -20.02 15.39 -62.92
CA ASN A 303 -21.25 16.14 -63.13
C ASN A 303 -20.97 17.54 -63.66
N ARG A 304 -19.94 18.23 -63.16
CA ARG A 304 -19.52 19.54 -63.69
C ARG A 304 -19.07 19.43 -65.15
N GLU A 305 -18.30 18.41 -65.51
CA GLU A 305 -17.88 18.17 -66.89
C GLU A 305 -19.08 17.91 -67.82
N ILE A 306 -20.01 17.04 -67.41
CA ILE A 306 -21.24 16.77 -68.16
C ILE A 306 -22.08 18.03 -68.31
N GLU A 307 -22.28 18.79 -67.23
CA GLU A 307 -23.04 20.04 -67.24
C GLU A 307 -22.41 21.08 -68.18
N THR A 308 -21.09 21.27 -68.13
CA THR A 308 -20.41 22.19 -69.05
C THR A 308 -20.49 21.74 -70.51
N ALA A 309 -20.43 20.43 -70.79
CA ALA A 309 -20.62 19.88 -72.12
C ALA A 309 -22.05 20.11 -72.64
N LEU A 310 -23.05 19.90 -71.78
CA LEU A 310 -24.45 20.17 -72.10
C LEU A 310 -24.70 21.66 -72.35
N ARG A 311 -24.14 22.56 -71.52
CA ARG A 311 -24.20 24.02 -71.76
C ARG A 311 -23.61 24.41 -73.11
N LYS A 312 -22.46 23.83 -73.49
CA LYS A 312 -21.85 24.05 -74.82
C LYS A 312 -22.73 23.56 -75.95
N LYS A 313 -23.36 22.38 -75.82
CA LYS A 313 -24.31 21.86 -76.82
C LYS A 313 -25.54 22.76 -76.93
N ARG A 314 -26.11 23.19 -75.80
CA ARG A 314 -27.25 24.11 -75.76
C ARG A 314 -26.92 25.41 -76.47
N TYR A 315 -25.78 26.03 -76.15
CA TYR A 315 -25.32 27.25 -76.83
C TYR A 315 -25.20 27.07 -78.35
N LYS A 316 -24.66 25.94 -78.83
CA LYS A 316 -24.59 25.66 -80.28
C LYS A 316 -25.97 25.61 -80.93
N VAL A 317 -26.92 24.89 -80.32
CA VAL A 317 -28.29 24.80 -80.84
C VAL A 317 -28.99 26.16 -80.78
N GLU A 318 -28.83 26.91 -79.69
CA GLU A 318 -29.33 28.29 -79.57
C GLU A 318 -28.78 29.17 -80.69
N THR A 319 -27.47 29.12 -80.99
CA THR A 319 -26.89 29.87 -82.11
C THR A 319 -27.38 29.42 -83.49
N GLU A 320 -27.63 28.12 -83.68
CA GLU A 320 -28.21 27.61 -84.93
C GLU A 320 -29.65 28.11 -85.12
N ILE A 321 -30.46 28.10 -84.05
CA ILE A 321 -31.82 28.65 -84.07
C ILE A 321 -31.80 30.14 -84.38
N GLU A 322 -30.92 30.91 -83.74
CA GLU A 322 -30.77 32.35 -84.00
C GLU A 322 -30.39 32.62 -85.46
N ASN A 323 -29.47 31.82 -86.03
CA ASN A 323 -29.12 31.92 -87.45
C ASN A 323 -30.31 31.59 -88.38
N TRP A 324 -31.13 30.59 -88.03
CA TRP A 324 -32.32 30.26 -88.81
C TRP A 324 -33.41 31.32 -88.70
N LEU A 325 -33.59 31.92 -87.52
CA LEU A 325 -34.49 33.06 -87.32
C LEU A 325 -34.05 34.25 -88.16
N GLN A 326 -32.76 34.62 -88.12
CA GLN A 326 -32.22 35.71 -88.94
C GLN A 326 -32.42 35.48 -90.43
N LYS A 327 -32.20 34.25 -90.92
CA LYS A 327 -32.48 33.89 -92.32
C LYS A 327 -33.96 34.02 -92.65
N TYR A 328 -34.83 33.50 -91.79
CA TYR A 328 -36.27 33.60 -91.97
C TYR A 328 -36.73 35.07 -92.00
N ASP A 329 -36.27 35.89 -91.06
CA ASP A 329 -36.60 37.31 -91.02
C ASP A 329 -36.10 38.05 -92.27
N ALA A 330 -34.90 37.71 -92.78
CA ALA A 330 -34.38 38.25 -94.03
C ALA A 330 -35.22 37.83 -95.24
N ASP A 331 -35.47 36.52 -95.40
CA ASP A 331 -36.26 35.97 -96.51
C ASP A 331 -37.70 36.53 -96.50
N MET A 332 -38.32 36.64 -95.31
CA MET A 332 -39.64 37.25 -95.16
C MET A 332 -39.63 38.74 -95.49
N GLY A 333 -38.56 39.46 -95.11
CA GLY A 333 -38.34 40.86 -95.50
C GLY A 333 -38.20 41.04 -97.00
N GLU A 334 -37.41 40.18 -97.66
CA GLU A 334 -37.25 40.18 -99.13
C GLU A 334 -38.58 39.88 -99.83
N LYS A 335 -39.33 38.87 -99.37
CA LYS A 335 -40.64 38.53 -99.94
C LYS A 335 -41.68 39.63 -99.74
N GLN A 336 -41.65 40.31 -98.59
CA GLN A 336 -42.51 41.46 -98.35
C GLN A 336 -42.16 42.62 -99.28
N ALA A 337 -40.86 42.89 -99.50
CA ALA A 337 -40.41 43.91 -100.46
C ALA A 337 -40.82 43.58 -101.90
N GLU A 338 -40.66 42.31 -102.33
CA GLU A 338 -41.13 41.84 -103.65
C GLU A 338 -42.67 42.01 -103.79
N LEU A 339 -43.45 41.67 -102.76
CA LEU A 339 -44.90 41.86 -102.76
C LEU A 339 -45.30 43.33 -102.86
N GLU A 340 -44.58 44.20 -102.16
CA GLU A 340 -44.80 45.65 -102.21
C GLU A 340 -44.44 46.23 -103.59
N GLU A 341 -43.35 45.77 -104.21
CA GLU A 341 -42.95 46.15 -105.57
C GLU A 341 -43.98 45.72 -106.62
N VAL A 342 -44.39 44.45 -106.59
CA VAL A 342 -45.44 43.92 -107.50
C VAL A 342 -46.78 44.60 -107.22
N GLY A 343 -47.11 44.85 -105.96
CA GLY A 343 -48.32 45.58 -105.57
C GLY A 343 -48.33 47.02 -106.09
N ALA A 344 -47.19 47.71 -106.04
CA ALA A 344 -47.03 49.05 -106.61
C ALA A 344 -47.19 49.02 -108.14
N ALA A 345 -46.49 48.11 -108.83
CA ALA A 345 -46.60 47.94 -110.28
C ALA A 345 -48.04 47.59 -110.71
N PHE A 346 -48.74 46.73 -109.96
CA PHE A 346 -50.14 46.39 -110.24
C PHE A 346 -51.07 47.62 -110.10
N GLU A 347 -50.89 48.45 -109.08
CA GLU A 347 -51.69 49.68 -108.94
C GLU A 347 -51.34 50.72 -110.00
N GLU A 348 -50.10 50.76 -110.50
CA GLU A 348 -49.70 51.56 -111.67
C GLU A 348 -50.37 51.04 -112.95
N GLU A 349 -50.24 49.75 -113.29
CA GLU A 349 -50.89 49.14 -114.46
C GLU A 349 -52.41 49.31 -114.43
N LYS A 350 -53.02 49.23 -113.24
CA LYS A 350 -54.46 49.47 -113.04
C LYS A 350 -54.84 50.94 -113.20
N GLN A 351 -53.93 51.88 -112.96
CA GLN A 351 -54.13 53.29 -113.30
C GLN A 351 -54.05 53.48 -114.82
N GLU A 352 -53.00 52.95 -115.46
CA GLU A 352 -52.84 53.01 -116.92
C GLU A 352 -54.02 52.37 -117.65
N LEU A 353 -54.52 51.23 -117.18
CA LEU A 353 -55.72 50.59 -117.74
C LEU A 353 -56.94 51.49 -117.64
N ARG A 354 -57.15 52.17 -116.51
CA ARG A 354 -58.27 53.11 -116.33
C ARG A 354 -58.16 54.30 -117.28
N GLU A 355 -56.98 54.90 -117.40
CA GLU A 355 -56.72 55.98 -118.36
C GLU A 355 -57.00 55.54 -119.80
N LEU A 356 -56.59 54.31 -120.14
CA LEU A 356 -56.81 53.74 -121.44
C LEU A 356 -58.31 53.44 -121.70
N GLU A 357 -59.03 52.87 -120.73
CA GLU A 357 -60.49 52.66 -120.80
C GLU A 357 -61.25 53.98 -120.97
N GLU A 358 -60.86 55.03 -120.24
CA GLU A 358 -61.42 56.38 -120.39
C GLU A 358 -61.17 56.91 -121.82
N SER A 359 -59.95 56.75 -122.34
CA SER A 359 -59.62 57.14 -123.71
C SER A 359 -60.43 56.36 -124.76
N TYR A 360 -60.61 55.05 -124.56
CA TYR A 360 -61.44 54.20 -125.43
C TYR A 360 -62.91 54.59 -125.36
N SER A 361 -63.43 54.98 -124.20
CA SER A 361 -64.80 55.45 -124.05
C SER A 361 -65.05 56.72 -124.86
N VAL A 362 -64.12 57.67 -124.83
CA VAL A 362 -64.20 58.90 -125.64
C VAL A 362 -64.15 58.54 -127.12
N LEU A 363 -63.16 57.72 -127.53
CA LEU A 363 -63.00 57.30 -128.91
C LEU A 363 -64.20 56.51 -129.45
N ALA A 364 -64.86 55.69 -128.61
CA ALA A 364 -66.06 54.95 -128.98
C ALA A 364 -67.24 55.88 -129.28
N VAL A 365 -67.44 56.92 -128.47
CA VAL A 365 -68.47 57.94 -128.72
C VAL A 365 -68.18 58.70 -130.01
N GLU A 366 -66.92 59.11 -130.23
CA GLU A 366 -66.51 59.76 -131.48
C GLU A 366 -66.71 58.85 -132.69
N TYR A 367 -66.36 57.57 -132.58
CA TYR A 367 -66.57 56.57 -133.62
C TYR A 367 -68.06 56.40 -133.95
N ASP A 368 -68.92 56.25 -132.93
CA ASP A 368 -70.36 56.14 -133.11
C ASP A 368 -70.96 57.40 -133.76
N GLN A 369 -70.50 58.59 -133.35
CA GLN A 369 -70.90 59.86 -133.97
C GLN A 369 -70.51 59.89 -135.45
N ILE A 370 -69.27 59.57 -135.79
CA ILE A 370 -68.80 59.52 -137.19
C ILE A 370 -69.61 58.50 -138.00
N MET A 371 -69.95 57.36 -137.41
CA MET A 371 -70.75 56.32 -138.07
C MET A 371 -72.20 56.76 -138.28
N GLU A 372 -72.81 57.42 -137.30
CA GLU A 372 -74.16 57.98 -137.42
C GLU A 372 -74.20 59.16 -138.40
N GLU A 373 -73.19 60.04 -138.39
CA GLU A 373 -73.04 61.12 -139.39
C GLU A 373 -72.94 60.53 -140.80
N ARG A 374 -72.11 59.50 -141.00
CA ARG A 374 -72.05 58.78 -142.28
C ARG A 374 -73.40 58.17 -142.66
N ARG A 375 -74.14 57.59 -141.70
CA ARG A 375 -75.48 57.03 -141.96
C ARG A 375 -76.48 58.10 -142.37
N LEU A 376 -76.50 59.25 -141.68
CA LEU A 376 -77.36 60.39 -141.97
C LEU A 376 -77.00 61.04 -143.31
N GLU A 377 -75.71 61.22 -143.61
CA GLU A 377 -75.27 61.72 -144.91
C GLU A 377 -75.70 60.79 -146.04
N GLU A 378 -75.61 59.47 -145.85
CA GLU A 378 -76.12 58.51 -146.81
C GLU A 378 -77.65 58.55 -146.95
N GLU A 379 -78.39 58.76 -145.85
CA GLU A 379 -79.84 58.95 -145.85
C GLU A 379 -80.25 60.23 -146.58
N MET A 380 -79.63 61.36 -146.26
CA MET A 380 -79.84 62.65 -146.94
C MET A 380 -79.51 62.55 -148.43
N ARG A 381 -78.38 61.93 -148.78
CA ARG A 381 -77.99 61.70 -150.18
C ARG A 381 -79.02 60.81 -150.90
N ARG A 382 -79.60 59.82 -150.21
CA ARG A 382 -80.72 58.99 -150.72
C ARG A 382 -82.01 59.80 -150.89
N GLU A 383 -82.35 60.68 -149.96
CA GLU A 383 -83.54 61.56 -150.04
C GLU A 383 -83.43 62.61 -151.15
N GLU A 384 -82.28 63.27 -151.27
CA GLU A 384 -81.99 64.21 -152.36
C GLU A 384 -82.11 63.53 -153.73
N LEU A 385 -81.61 62.30 -153.86
CA LEU A 385 -81.80 61.48 -155.06
C LEU A 385 -83.29 61.19 -155.34
N ARG A 386 -84.11 60.92 -154.31
CA ARG A 386 -85.56 60.74 -154.47
C ARG A 386 -86.26 62.04 -154.87
N GLU A 387 -85.94 63.16 -154.23
CA GLU A 387 -86.49 64.47 -154.58
C GLU A 387 -86.13 64.88 -156.01
N LEU A 388 -84.86 64.70 -156.39
CA LEU A 388 -84.40 64.96 -157.75
C LEU A 388 -85.18 64.07 -158.73
N GLY A 389 -85.40 62.79 -158.38
CA GLY A 389 -86.26 61.88 -159.14
C GLY A 389 -87.68 62.41 -159.33
N LEU A 390 -88.32 62.90 -158.27
CA LEU A 390 -89.67 63.49 -158.32
C LEU A 390 -89.72 64.78 -159.15
N LYS A 391 -88.78 65.71 -158.94
CA LYS A 391 -88.67 66.97 -159.69
C LYS A 391 -88.44 66.70 -161.18
N THR A 392 -87.60 65.73 -161.51
CA THR A 392 -87.34 65.29 -162.89
C THR A 392 -88.58 64.65 -163.51
N GLY A 393 -89.31 63.81 -162.76
CA GLY A 393 -90.59 63.25 -163.17
C GLY A 393 -91.64 64.31 -163.48
N GLY A 394 -91.77 65.32 -162.61
CA GLY A 394 -92.66 66.47 -162.83
C GLY A 394 -92.28 67.28 -164.08
N ALA A 395 -90.99 67.57 -164.27
CA ALA A 395 -90.49 68.27 -165.44
C ALA A 395 -90.79 67.52 -166.76
N LEU A 396 -90.66 66.18 -166.77
CA LEU A 396 -90.97 65.35 -167.93
C LEU A 396 -92.45 65.43 -168.35
N VAL A 397 -93.38 65.44 -167.38
CA VAL A 397 -94.83 65.55 -167.67
C VAL A 397 -95.18 66.89 -168.30
N ILE A 398 -94.65 67.99 -167.76
CA ILE A 398 -94.86 69.35 -168.27
C ILE A 398 -94.30 69.47 -169.70
N GLN A 399 -93.08 68.99 -169.92
CA GLN A 399 -92.45 69.00 -171.24
C GLN A 399 -93.24 68.16 -172.27
N ALA A 400 -93.80 67.01 -171.87
CA ALA A 400 -94.61 66.17 -172.74
C ALA A 400 -95.91 66.86 -173.17
N TRP A 401 -96.58 67.56 -172.25
CA TRP A 401 -97.84 68.24 -172.56
C TRP A 401 -97.66 69.43 -173.50
N TRP A 402 -96.61 70.24 -173.29
CA TRP A 402 -96.26 71.38 -174.15
C TRP A 402 -95.92 70.95 -175.59
N ARG A 403 -95.12 69.90 -175.75
CA ARG A 403 -94.79 69.32 -177.07
C ARG A 403 -96.07 68.89 -177.82
N GLY A 404 -97.05 68.33 -177.11
CA GLY A 404 -98.35 67.94 -177.68
C GLY A 404 -99.22 69.12 -178.15
N HIS A 405 -99.17 70.27 -177.47
CA HIS A 405 -99.94 71.47 -177.85
C HIS A 405 -99.42 72.11 -179.15
N CYS A 406 -98.09 72.24 -179.29
CA CYS A 406 -97.45 72.82 -180.48
C CYS A 406 -97.81 72.08 -181.78
N VAL A 407 -97.89 70.74 -181.74
CA VAL A 407 -98.18 69.90 -182.92
C VAL A 407 -99.61 70.13 -183.45
N ARG A 408 -100.60 70.31 -182.56
CA ARG A 408 -102.02 70.48 -182.97
C ARG A 408 -102.32 71.85 -183.58
N LYS A 409 -101.52 72.87 -183.26
CA LYS A 409 -101.69 74.24 -183.78
C LYS A 409 -101.19 74.39 -185.23
N ALA A 410 -100.22 73.57 -185.66
CA ALA A 410 -99.61 73.65 -186.99
C ALA A 410 -100.47 73.11 -188.14
N LEU A 411 -101.50 72.29 -187.87
CA LEU A 411 -102.30 71.62 -188.91
C LEU A 411 -103.46 72.46 -189.49
N LYS A 412 -103.83 73.61 -188.90
CA LYS A 412 -105.04 74.40 -189.28
C LYS A 412 -104.80 75.52 -190.32
N ALA A 413 -103.55 75.78 -190.75
CA ALA A 413 -103.16 77.00 -191.50
C ALA A 413 -102.72 76.81 -192.98
N LYS A 414 -102.96 75.65 -193.63
CA LYS A 414 -102.44 75.36 -195.00
C LYS A 414 -103.48 74.99 -196.08
N SER A 415 -104.62 75.71 -196.15
CA SER A 415 -105.55 75.68 -197.30
C SER A 415 -105.70 77.06 -197.98
N LYS A 416 -104.74 77.44 -198.86
CA LYS A 416 -104.88 78.32 -200.06
C LYS A 416 -103.53 78.90 -200.56
N SER A 417 -103.01 78.32 -201.65
CA SER A 417 -102.25 78.92 -202.79
C SER A 417 -101.07 78.05 -203.28
N LYS A 418 -100.76 78.19 -204.59
CA LYS A 418 -100.24 77.18 -205.55
C LYS A 418 -98.70 77.17 -205.76
N SER A 419 -98.23 76.09 -206.45
CA SER A 419 -97.06 75.99 -207.39
C SER A 419 -95.71 75.58 -206.75
N LYS A 420 -94.83 74.67 -207.23
CA LYS A 420 -94.56 74.02 -208.54
C LYS A 420 -93.57 72.82 -208.35
N LYS A 421 -93.88 71.64 -208.92
CA LYS A 421 -93.04 70.60 -209.62
C LYS A 421 -91.74 69.95 -208.99
N PRO A 422 -91.25 68.79 -209.53
CA PRO A 422 -90.75 67.64 -208.75
C PRO A 422 -89.38 67.02 -209.17
N LYS A 423 -89.04 65.87 -208.51
CA LYS A 423 -88.35 64.64 -209.00
C LYS A 423 -86.80 64.40 -208.81
N LYS A 424 -86.51 63.41 -207.94
CA LYS A 424 -85.71 62.15 -208.12
C LYS A 424 -84.16 62.13 -208.10
N GLY A 425 -83.60 61.35 -207.14
CA GLY A 425 -82.27 60.68 -207.11
C GLY A 425 -81.95 60.22 -205.66
N LYS A 426 -81.98 58.93 -205.28
CA LYS A 426 -81.00 57.81 -205.37
C LYS A 426 -79.85 57.83 -204.32
N GLY A 427 -79.93 56.88 -203.36
CA GLY A 427 -78.81 56.28 -202.58
C GLY A 427 -78.29 57.07 -201.37
N LYS A 428 -77.68 56.50 -200.30
CA LYS A 428 -77.23 55.13 -199.97
C LYS A 428 -76.66 55.12 -198.52
N LYS A 429 -76.81 53.98 -197.79
CA LYS A 429 -76.03 53.37 -196.68
C LYS A 429 -75.20 54.22 -195.67
N GLY A 430 -75.23 53.77 -194.40
CA GLY A 430 -74.01 53.54 -193.61
C GLY A 430 -74.17 53.54 -192.07
N LYS A 431 -74.02 52.35 -191.48
CA LYS A 431 -73.75 51.98 -190.06
C LYS A 431 -74.78 52.31 -188.98
#